data_AF-A0A2N1HW26-F1
#
_entry.id   AF-A0A2N1HW26-F1
#
_cell.length_a   1.000
_cell.length_b   1.000
_cell.length_c   1.000
_cell.angle_alpha   90.00
_cell.angle_beta   90.00
_cell.angle_gamma   90.00
#
_symmetry.space_group_name_H-M   'P 1'
#
loop_
_entity.id
_entity.type
_entity.pdbx_description
1 polymer ?
#
loop_
_entity_poly.entity_id
_entity_poly.type
_entity_poly.pdbx_seq_one_letter_code
_entity_poly.pdbx_strand_id
1 'polypeptide(L)'
;MKFLFLLTLRSIQNLNNKRLLIVGIIAFSTQAYGNSTIGAETPLKPTSLSLSIQHQCSDPASSASHLIAEYEIVKYAIVKSDTSSNKLNQAIQLVLVRNSNEVAHQYPQTEITESWQLNHAEQIKSVRFFDKHARAIEYQPNERVHGKTETDWSYRNQLISDSLLNKFTTTKVSNEGCNRLESKTYTNRQITMHLTWFSELRIVNTFSIKDKQSGATLESWSLQSIQLSSDQITPFFKTRHGYLATDFADIGDDHTDPFLTNMMNLGFIEFGASGFYDTQGNAMTDNKGHAH
;
A
#
# COMPACT_ATOMS: atom_id res chain seq x y z
N MET A 1 3.50 36.46 44.99
CA MET A 1 2.82 35.93 46.19
C MET A 1 2.65 34.42 46.03
N LYS A 2 3.24 33.64 46.96
CA LYS A 2 2.89 32.26 47.38
C LYS A 2 2.88 31.14 46.30
N PHE A 3 3.45 29.96 46.47
CA PHE A 3 4.34 29.34 47.48
C PHE A 3 4.80 28.00 46.86
N LEU A 4 5.96 27.51 47.33
CA LEU A 4 6.55 26.17 47.16
C LEU A 4 5.52 25.01 47.27
N PHE A 5 5.76 23.84 46.65
CA PHE A 5 6.50 22.72 47.30
C PHE A 5 6.41 21.34 46.58
N LEU A 6 7.54 20.61 46.68
CA LEU A 6 7.72 19.15 46.91
C LEU A 6 7.66 18.14 45.74
N LEU A 7 8.86 17.72 45.35
CA LEU A 7 9.26 16.34 45.05
C LEU A 7 8.67 15.33 46.04
N THR A 8 8.29 14.14 45.55
CA THR A 8 8.68 12.88 46.21
C THR A 8 8.93 11.77 45.18
N LEU A 9 10.16 11.22 45.22
CA LEU A 9 10.47 9.84 44.84
C LEU A 9 10.40 8.98 46.11
N ARG A 10 9.89 7.75 46.00
CA ARG A 10 10.25 6.55 46.79
C ARG A 10 9.55 5.34 46.11
N SER A 11 10.24 4.35 45.55
CA SER A 11 11.15 3.35 46.12
C SER A 11 10.45 2.04 46.52
N ILE A 12 10.60 1.03 45.66
CA ILE A 12 11.18 -0.31 45.91
C ILE A 12 10.52 -1.25 46.97
N GLN A 13 10.34 -2.51 46.53
CA GLN A 13 10.28 -3.78 47.30
C GLN A 13 9.02 -4.05 48.13
N ASN A 14 8.49 -5.26 48.31
CA ASN A 14 8.83 -6.66 48.03
C ASN A 14 7.64 -7.48 48.57
N LEU A 15 7.33 -8.66 48.02
CA LEU A 15 7.15 -9.92 48.79
C LEU A 15 6.52 -11.02 47.94
N ASN A 16 7.32 -12.05 47.71
CA ASN A 16 6.92 -13.43 47.50
C ASN A 16 5.92 -13.93 48.56
N ASN A 17 4.92 -14.73 48.15
CA ASN A 17 4.77 -16.07 48.73
C ASN A 17 3.75 -16.95 47.97
N LYS A 18 4.28 -18.04 47.41
CA LYS A 18 3.78 -19.43 47.40
C LYS A 18 2.28 -19.69 47.24
N ARG A 19 1.93 -20.49 46.22
CA ARG A 19 1.48 -21.89 46.43
C ARG A 19 1.53 -22.72 45.15
N LEU A 20 2.26 -23.82 45.27
CA LEU A 20 2.30 -24.97 44.38
C LEU A 20 0.98 -25.76 44.56
N LEU A 21 0.26 -26.05 43.47
CA LEU A 21 -0.71 -27.14 43.43
C LEU A 21 -0.59 -27.84 42.07
N ILE A 22 -0.12 -29.08 42.12
CA ILE A 22 -0.10 -30.02 41.00
C ILE A 22 -1.43 -30.78 41.06
N VAL A 23 -2.27 -30.68 40.03
CA VAL A 23 -3.30 -31.70 39.71
C VAL A 23 -3.53 -31.73 38.20
N GLY A 24 -3.33 -32.92 37.61
CA GLY A 24 -4.25 -33.51 36.63
C GLY A 24 -4.23 -33.00 35.19
N ILE A 25 -3.60 -33.78 34.32
CA ILE A 25 -3.74 -33.77 32.86
C ILE A 25 -5.20 -34.03 32.47
N ILE A 26 -5.79 -33.13 31.67
CA ILE A 26 -6.79 -33.50 30.65
C ILE A 26 -6.42 -32.76 29.37
N ALA A 27 -5.98 -33.51 28.38
CA ALA A 27 -5.73 -33.02 27.04
C ALA A 27 -7.08 -32.69 26.37
N PHE A 28 -7.36 -31.40 26.22
CA PHE A 28 -8.31 -30.92 25.22
C PHE A 28 -7.51 -30.23 24.13
N SER A 29 -7.46 -30.87 22.97
CA SER A 29 -6.97 -30.30 21.72
C SER A 29 -7.86 -29.12 21.33
N THR A 30 -7.45 -27.91 21.64
CA THR A 30 -7.96 -26.71 20.99
C THR A 30 -7.18 -26.52 19.70
N GLN A 31 -7.88 -26.65 18.58
CA GLN A 31 -7.36 -26.32 17.26
C GLN A 31 -6.93 -24.85 17.29
N ALA A 32 -5.63 -24.63 17.18
CA ALA A 32 -5.09 -23.30 16.93
C ALA A 32 -5.60 -22.86 15.55
N TYR A 33 -6.45 -21.85 15.53
CA TYR A 33 -6.70 -21.05 14.34
C TYR A 33 -5.35 -20.49 13.90
N GLY A 34 -4.88 -20.97 12.75
CA GLY A 34 -3.62 -20.53 12.16
C GLY A 34 -3.72 -19.06 11.76
N ASN A 35 -3.06 -18.20 12.53
CA ASN A 35 -2.60 -16.91 12.03
C ASN A 35 -1.57 -17.19 10.95
N SER A 36 -2.00 -17.15 9.69
CA SER A 36 -1.08 -17.17 8.55
C SER A 36 -0.46 -15.78 8.42
N THR A 37 0.54 -15.50 9.26
CA THR A 37 1.53 -14.48 8.96
C THR A 37 2.40 -15.03 7.83
N ILE A 38 2.18 -14.55 6.61
CA ILE A 38 3.08 -14.81 5.49
C ILE A 38 4.43 -14.20 5.87
N GLY A 39 5.42 -15.07 6.05
CA GLY A 39 6.76 -14.68 6.49
C GLY A 39 7.43 -13.78 5.47
N ALA A 40 8.17 -12.79 5.97
CA ALA A 40 9.07 -11.97 5.16
C ALA A 40 10.17 -12.86 4.57
N GLU A 41 9.99 -13.30 3.33
CA GLU A 41 11.08 -13.82 2.52
C GLU A 41 11.93 -12.65 1.99
N THR A 42 13.22 -12.92 1.84
CA THR A 42 14.19 -11.94 1.33
C THR A 42 13.86 -11.58 -0.13
N PRO A 43 14.15 -10.33 -0.57
CA PRO A 43 13.85 -9.91 -1.94
C PRO A 43 14.45 -10.87 -2.96
N LEU A 44 13.59 -11.52 -3.74
CA LEU A 44 14.00 -12.47 -4.76
C LEU A 44 14.82 -11.75 -5.85
N LYS A 45 15.94 -12.36 -6.28
CA LYS A 45 16.71 -11.84 -7.42
C LYS A 45 15.81 -11.78 -8.67
N PRO A 46 16.00 -10.81 -9.59
CA PRO A 46 15.16 -10.67 -10.80
C PRO A 46 15.03 -11.95 -11.63
N THR A 47 16.05 -12.82 -11.60
CA THR A 47 16.10 -14.09 -12.33
C THR A 47 15.15 -15.16 -11.75
N SER A 48 14.91 -15.19 -10.44
CA SER A 48 13.98 -16.16 -9.83
C SER A 48 12.51 -15.76 -10.03
N LEU A 49 12.22 -14.45 -10.08
CA LEU A 49 10.88 -13.93 -10.43
C LEU A 49 10.49 -14.29 -11.87
N SER A 50 11.41 -14.13 -12.84
CA SER A 50 11.11 -14.50 -14.22
C SER A 50 10.81 -16.00 -14.41
N LEU A 51 11.52 -16.88 -13.71
CA LEU A 51 11.27 -18.33 -13.79
C LEU A 51 9.90 -18.71 -13.20
N SER A 52 9.51 -18.04 -12.11
CA SER A 52 8.21 -18.24 -11.47
C SER A 52 7.04 -17.81 -12.37
N ILE A 53 7.14 -16.65 -13.02
CA ILE A 53 6.11 -16.11 -13.93
C ILE A 53 5.91 -17.03 -15.14
N GLN A 54 7.01 -17.52 -15.73
CA GLN A 54 6.98 -18.37 -16.92
C GLN A 54 6.17 -19.65 -16.70
N HIS A 55 6.23 -20.21 -15.49
CA HIS A 55 5.54 -21.46 -15.17
C HIS A 55 4.05 -21.26 -14.84
N GLN A 56 3.69 -20.08 -14.32
CA GLN A 56 2.32 -19.77 -13.92
C GLN A 56 1.47 -19.21 -15.06
N CYS A 57 2.09 -18.70 -16.14
CA CYS A 57 1.35 -18.01 -17.19
C CYS A 57 0.90 -18.95 -18.30
N SER A 58 -0.39 -19.29 -18.29
CA SER A 58 -1.04 -20.10 -19.33
C SER A 58 -1.70 -19.26 -20.42
N ASP A 59 -2.29 -18.11 -20.05
CA ASP A 59 -2.82 -17.08 -20.95
C ASP A 59 -2.41 -15.68 -20.44
N PRO A 60 -1.63 -14.90 -21.22
CA PRO A 60 -1.20 -13.56 -20.82
C PRO A 60 -2.36 -12.62 -20.44
N ALA A 61 -3.48 -12.66 -21.16
CA ALA A 61 -4.59 -11.75 -20.91
C ALA A 61 -5.30 -12.08 -19.59
N SER A 62 -5.65 -13.35 -19.38
CA SER A 62 -6.21 -13.83 -18.12
C SER A 62 -5.26 -13.55 -16.95
N SER A 63 -3.99 -13.92 -17.07
CA SER A 63 -2.99 -13.72 -16.01
C SER A 63 -2.73 -12.26 -15.69
N ALA A 64 -2.72 -11.36 -16.69
CA ALA A 64 -2.57 -9.92 -16.47
C ALA A 64 -3.74 -9.30 -15.69
N SER A 65 -4.95 -9.88 -15.86
CA SER A 65 -6.18 -9.41 -15.25
C SER A 65 -6.47 -10.04 -13.88
N HIS A 66 -5.83 -11.16 -13.55
CA HIS A 66 -6.09 -11.90 -12.30
C HIS A 66 -4.76 -12.27 -11.64
N LEU A 67 -4.27 -11.39 -10.76
CA LEU A 67 -2.96 -11.55 -10.12
C LEU A 67 -2.88 -10.87 -8.75
N ILE A 68 -1.85 -11.25 -7.99
CA ILE A 68 -1.38 -10.55 -6.79
C ILE A 68 0.08 -10.18 -7.04
N ALA A 69 0.46 -8.92 -6.79
CA ALA A 69 1.83 -8.44 -6.88
C ALA A 69 2.19 -7.63 -5.64
N GLU A 70 3.28 -8.01 -4.98
CA GLU A 70 3.76 -7.36 -3.75
C GLU A 70 4.98 -6.49 -4.06
N TYR A 71 4.98 -5.28 -3.54
CA TYR A 71 6.01 -4.29 -3.79
C TYR A 71 6.58 -3.76 -2.48
N GLU A 72 7.86 -3.43 -2.53
CA GLU A 72 8.49 -2.51 -1.61
C GLU A 72 8.72 -1.18 -2.33
N ILE A 73 8.25 -0.09 -1.73
CA ILE A 73 8.43 1.28 -2.20
C ILE A 73 9.26 2.02 -1.17
N VAL A 74 10.42 2.51 -1.55
CA VAL A 74 11.29 3.29 -0.69
C VAL A 74 11.32 4.73 -1.18
N LYS A 75 10.85 5.64 -0.32
CA LYS A 75 10.99 7.08 -0.51
C LYS A 75 12.21 7.58 0.23
N TYR A 76 12.97 8.45 -0.43
CA TYR A 76 14.23 8.99 0.07
C TYR A 76 14.06 10.48 0.34
N ALA A 77 13.99 10.85 1.62
CA ALA A 77 14.01 12.26 2.01
C ALA A 77 15.45 12.76 2.11
N ILE A 78 15.71 13.91 1.49
CA ILE A 78 16.97 14.64 1.69
C ILE A 78 16.73 15.61 2.85
N VAL A 79 17.16 15.23 4.06
CA VAL A 79 17.17 16.17 5.19
C VAL A 79 18.43 17.03 5.07
N LYS A 80 18.25 18.30 4.69
CA LYS A 80 19.32 19.30 4.80
C LYS A 80 19.45 19.71 6.27
N SER A 81 20.41 19.12 6.98
CA SER A 81 20.92 19.61 8.26
C SER A 81 22.23 20.37 7.99
N ASP A 82 22.45 21.49 8.67
CA ASP A 82 23.60 22.40 8.48
C ASP A 82 24.98 21.75 8.73
N THR A 83 25.05 20.47 9.13
CA THR A 83 26.32 19.77 9.35
C THR A 83 26.36 18.30 8.86
N SER A 84 25.30 17.76 8.27
CA SER A 84 25.34 16.46 7.56
C SER A 84 24.02 16.19 6.86
N SER A 85 24.07 15.66 5.63
CA SER A 85 22.88 15.16 4.94
C SER A 85 22.58 13.75 5.46
N ASN A 86 21.57 13.61 6.32
CA ASN A 86 21.06 12.30 6.73
C ASN A 86 19.91 11.91 5.81
N LYS A 87 20.01 10.71 5.23
CA LYS A 87 18.98 10.13 4.36
C LYS A 87 17.95 9.43 5.25
N LEU A 88 16.73 9.96 5.34
CA LEU A 88 15.62 9.22 5.93
C LEU A 88 14.99 8.39 4.81
N ASN A 89 14.99 7.07 5.00
CA ASN A 89 14.36 6.13 4.09
C ASN A 89 13.06 5.67 4.73
N GLN A 90 11.96 5.77 4.00
CA GLN A 90 10.70 5.23 4.44
C GLN A 90 10.26 4.15 3.45
N ALA A 91 10.23 2.90 3.93
CA ALA A 91 9.79 1.75 3.16
C ALA A 91 8.29 1.53 3.37
N ILE A 92 7.56 1.39 2.27
CA ILE A 92 6.14 1.09 2.23
C ILE A 92 5.96 -0.23 1.50
N GLN A 93 5.20 -1.15 2.07
CA GLN A 93 4.67 -2.30 1.36
C GLN A 93 3.37 -1.93 0.66
N LEU A 94 3.25 -2.33 -0.59
CA LEU A 94 2.03 -2.21 -1.39
C LEU A 94 1.72 -3.58 -1.99
N VAL A 95 0.50 -4.05 -1.79
CA VAL A 95 -0.01 -5.25 -2.45
C VAL A 95 -1.04 -4.82 -3.48
N LEU A 96 -0.75 -5.08 -4.75
CA LEU A 96 -1.67 -4.92 -5.86
C LEU A 96 -2.42 -6.24 -6.06
N VAL A 97 -3.75 -6.21 -5.97
CA VAL A 97 -4.61 -7.35 -6.25
C VAL A 97 -5.52 -7.01 -7.42
N ARG A 98 -5.43 -7.74 -8.52
CA ARG A 98 -6.31 -7.59 -9.68
C ARG A 98 -7.29 -8.74 -9.77
N ASN A 99 -8.55 -8.39 -10.01
CA ASN A 99 -9.65 -9.29 -10.27
C ASN A 99 -10.47 -8.75 -11.44
N SER A 100 -9.91 -8.84 -12.64
CA SER A 100 -10.50 -8.39 -13.90
C SER A 100 -10.85 -6.89 -13.90
N ASN A 101 -12.11 -6.54 -13.62
CA ASN A 101 -12.58 -5.16 -13.59
C ASN A 101 -12.56 -4.54 -12.18
N GLU A 102 -12.03 -5.26 -11.19
CA GLU A 102 -11.79 -4.75 -9.84
C GLU A 102 -10.30 -4.85 -9.51
N VAL A 103 -9.75 -3.79 -8.93
CA VAL A 103 -8.36 -3.74 -8.48
C VAL A 103 -8.30 -3.17 -7.08
N ALA A 104 -7.42 -3.71 -6.25
CA ALA A 104 -7.16 -3.21 -4.91
C ALA A 104 -5.68 -2.94 -4.69
N HIS A 105 -5.40 -1.87 -3.95
CA HIS A 105 -4.11 -1.51 -3.37
C HIS A 105 -4.23 -1.68 -1.86
N GLN A 106 -3.62 -2.73 -1.31
CA GLN A 106 -3.54 -2.92 0.13
C GLN A 106 -2.21 -2.38 0.65
N TYR A 107 -2.28 -1.72 1.81
CA TYR A 107 -1.16 -1.16 2.53
C TYR A 107 -1.12 -1.80 3.93
N PRO A 108 -0.46 -2.96 4.07
CA PRO A 108 -0.51 -3.75 5.31
C PRO A 108 -0.14 -2.99 6.58
N GLN A 109 0.78 -2.03 6.48
CA GLN A 109 1.30 -1.28 7.63
C GLN A 109 0.30 -0.28 8.21
N THR A 110 -0.68 0.16 7.41
CA THR A 110 -1.75 1.06 7.86
C THR A 110 -3.08 0.33 8.03
N GLU A 111 -3.15 -0.96 7.68
CA GLU A 111 -4.39 -1.74 7.68
C GLU A 111 -5.49 -1.09 6.82
N ILE A 112 -5.07 -0.44 5.73
CA ILE A 112 -5.95 0.20 4.74
C ILE A 112 -5.86 -0.55 3.42
N THR A 113 -7.01 -0.81 2.81
CA THR A 113 -7.11 -1.26 1.43
C THR A 113 -7.97 -0.28 0.64
N GLU A 114 -7.46 0.19 -0.49
CA GLU A 114 -8.25 0.97 -1.43
C GLU A 114 -8.58 0.08 -2.62
N SER A 115 -9.84 0.08 -3.07
CA SER A 115 -10.25 -0.65 -4.27
C SER A 115 -10.97 0.24 -5.25
N TRP A 116 -10.85 -0.12 -6.52
CA TRP A 116 -11.51 0.52 -7.64
C TRP A 116 -12.15 -0.55 -8.50
N GLN A 117 -13.42 -0.34 -8.85
CA GLN A 117 -14.13 -1.18 -9.79
C GLN A 117 -14.51 -0.35 -11.02
N LEU A 118 -14.16 -0.85 -12.20
CA LEU A 118 -14.56 -0.29 -13.47
C LEU A 118 -15.92 -0.88 -13.88
N ASN A 119 -16.92 -0.01 -14.02
CA ASN A 119 -18.24 -0.42 -14.48
C ASN A 119 -18.33 -0.44 -16.01
N HIS A 120 -19.46 -0.93 -16.55
CA HIS A 120 -19.67 -1.00 -18.02
C HIS A 120 -19.72 0.36 -18.73
N ALA A 121 -19.95 1.44 -17.99
CA ALA A 121 -19.93 2.81 -18.51
C ALA A 121 -18.53 3.45 -18.40
N GLU A 122 -17.49 2.64 -18.13
CA GLU A 122 -16.09 3.07 -17.93
C GLU A 122 -15.91 4.07 -16.78
N GLN A 123 -16.82 4.04 -15.81
CA GLN A 123 -16.72 4.86 -14.61
C GLN A 123 -16.11 4.03 -13.48
N ILE A 124 -15.33 4.71 -12.64
CA ILE A 124 -14.61 4.08 -11.54
C ILE A 124 -15.40 4.30 -10.25
N LYS A 125 -15.85 3.20 -9.64
CA LYS A 125 -16.35 3.20 -8.26
C LYS A 125 -15.18 2.92 -7.33
N SER A 126 -14.90 3.82 -6.38
CA SER A 126 -13.89 3.59 -5.36
C SER A 126 -14.51 3.17 -4.04
N VAL A 127 -13.80 2.32 -3.31
CA VAL A 127 -14.12 1.95 -1.94
C VAL A 127 -12.83 1.94 -1.13
N ARG A 128 -12.86 2.54 0.05
CA ARG A 128 -11.76 2.49 1.00
C ARG A 128 -12.15 1.61 2.17
N PHE A 129 -11.41 0.52 2.36
CA PHE A 129 -11.55 -0.41 3.47
C PHE A 129 -10.58 -0.09 4.59
N PHE A 130 -11.10 -0.13 5.81
CA PHE A 130 -10.36 -0.03 7.06
C PHE A 130 -10.30 -1.43 7.64
N ASP A 131 -9.32 -2.22 7.19
CA ASP A 131 -9.25 -3.68 7.39
C ASP A 131 -9.30 -4.03 8.88
N LYS A 132 -8.61 -3.25 9.73
CA LYS A 132 -8.62 -3.41 11.20
C LYS A 132 -10.02 -3.35 11.81
N HIS A 133 -10.89 -2.52 11.25
CA HIS A 133 -12.20 -2.20 11.80
C HIS A 133 -13.34 -2.96 11.10
N ALA A 134 -13.05 -3.69 10.02
CA ALA A 134 -14.06 -4.28 9.14
C ALA A 134 -15.10 -3.24 8.68
N ARG A 135 -14.63 -2.04 8.34
CA ARG A 135 -15.43 -0.90 7.85
C ARG A 135 -15.01 -0.52 6.45
N ALA A 136 -15.94 0.05 5.68
CA ALA A 136 -15.68 0.57 4.35
C ALA A 136 -16.34 1.94 4.17
N ILE A 137 -15.71 2.79 3.39
CA ILE A 137 -16.31 4.02 2.86
C ILE A 137 -16.43 3.85 1.35
N GLU A 138 -17.66 3.97 0.84
CA GLU A 138 -17.96 3.87 -0.58
C GLU A 138 -18.13 5.25 -1.20
N TYR A 139 -17.61 5.42 -2.40
CA TYR A 139 -17.70 6.66 -3.17
C TYR A 139 -18.50 6.41 -4.44
N GLN A 140 -19.35 7.36 -4.80
CA GLN A 140 -20.14 7.24 -6.02
C GLN A 140 -19.26 7.46 -7.26
N PRO A 141 -19.53 6.78 -8.39
CA PRO A 141 -18.80 7.03 -9.62
C PRO A 141 -18.89 8.50 -10.04
N ASN A 142 -17.74 9.07 -10.41
CA ASN A 142 -17.56 10.50 -10.74
C ASN A 142 -17.71 11.48 -9.57
N GLU A 143 -17.90 11.00 -8.35
CA GLU A 143 -17.91 11.85 -7.17
C GLU A 143 -16.59 12.62 -7.06
N ARG A 144 -16.70 13.90 -6.68
CA ARG A 144 -15.53 14.77 -6.51
C ARG A 144 -15.07 14.70 -5.08
N VAL A 145 -13.99 13.98 -4.85
CA VAL A 145 -13.33 13.95 -3.55
C VAL A 145 -12.14 14.89 -3.60
N HIS A 146 -12.12 15.87 -2.68
CA HIS A 146 -11.11 16.93 -2.63
C HIS A 146 -10.88 17.64 -3.98
N GLY A 147 -11.97 17.87 -4.73
CA GLY A 147 -11.94 18.54 -6.02
C GLY A 147 -11.45 17.70 -7.19
N LYS A 148 -11.07 16.43 -6.97
CA LYS A 148 -10.64 15.48 -7.99
C LYS A 148 -11.69 14.41 -8.21
N THR A 149 -11.83 14.00 -9.45
CA THR A 149 -12.62 12.84 -9.83
C THR A 149 -11.66 11.73 -10.20
N GLU A 150 -11.94 10.51 -9.75
CA GLU A 150 -11.18 9.34 -10.16
C GLU A 150 -11.49 8.99 -11.63
N THR A 151 -10.47 9.03 -12.48
CA THR A 151 -10.61 8.82 -13.93
C THR A 151 -9.49 7.98 -14.54
N ASP A 152 -8.42 7.67 -13.79
CA ASP A 152 -7.25 6.99 -14.34
C ASP A 152 -7.25 5.51 -13.94
N TRP A 153 -8.08 4.73 -14.64
CA TRP A 153 -8.14 3.28 -14.43
C TRP A 153 -6.78 2.63 -14.65
N SER A 154 -6.01 3.09 -15.64
CA SER A 154 -4.69 2.52 -15.94
C SER A 154 -3.75 2.66 -14.75
N TYR A 155 -3.71 3.82 -14.10
CA TYR A 155 -2.92 4.05 -12.89
C TYR A 155 -3.34 3.12 -11.75
N ARG A 156 -4.64 2.96 -11.49
CA ARG A 156 -5.11 2.05 -10.44
C ARG A 156 -4.80 0.60 -10.78
N ASN A 157 -5.04 0.21 -12.01
CA ASN A 157 -4.82 -1.17 -12.43
C ASN A 157 -3.33 -1.52 -12.41
N GLN A 158 -2.42 -0.64 -12.83
CA GLN A 158 -1.01 -1.00 -13.09
C GLN A 158 0.05 -0.16 -12.41
N LEU A 159 -0.35 0.72 -11.49
CA LEU A 159 0.50 1.62 -10.70
C LEU A 159 1.23 2.73 -11.48
N ILE A 160 1.27 2.64 -12.80
CA ILE A 160 1.82 3.66 -13.70
C ILE A 160 0.79 3.95 -14.77
N SER A 161 0.32 5.19 -14.90
CA SER A 161 -0.69 5.52 -15.91
C SER A 161 -0.19 5.32 -17.34
N ASP A 162 -1.10 5.03 -18.27
CA ASP A 162 -0.79 4.94 -19.69
C ASP A 162 -0.27 6.27 -20.24
N SER A 163 -0.80 7.39 -19.74
CA SER A 163 -0.30 8.74 -20.06
C SER A 163 1.16 8.93 -19.65
N LEU A 164 1.56 8.44 -18.48
CA LEU A 164 2.96 8.47 -18.04
C LEU A 164 3.81 7.49 -18.85
N LEU A 165 3.35 6.26 -19.02
CA LEU A 165 4.04 5.20 -19.74
C LEU A 165 4.37 5.60 -21.19
N ASN A 166 3.44 6.30 -21.86
CA ASN A 166 3.62 6.80 -23.23
C ASN A 166 4.72 7.88 -23.36
N LYS A 167 5.16 8.48 -22.25
CA LYS A 167 6.28 9.45 -22.24
C LYS A 167 7.64 8.76 -22.17
N PHE A 168 7.68 7.47 -21.85
CA PHE A 168 8.93 6.73 -21.77
C PHE A 168 9.41 6.28 -23.14
N THR A 169 10.73 6.29 -23.31
CA THR A 169 11.39 5.63 -24.44
C THR A 169 11.84 4.24 -24.02
N THR A 170 11.46 3.22 -24.78
CA THR A 170 11.98 1.85 -24.60
C THR A 170 13.46 1.80 -24.99
N THR A 171 14.32 1.40 -24.05
CA THR A 171 15.77 1.28 -24.24
C THR A 171 16.21 -0.16 -24.45
N LYS A 172 15.44 -1.13 -23.95
CA LYS A 172 15.73 -2.56 -24.09
C LYS A 172 14.45 -3.37 -24.02
N VAL A 173 14.40 -4.45 -24.79
CA VAL A 173 13.38 -5.50 -24.67
C VAL A 173 14.11 -6.83 -24.51
N SER A 174 13.59 -7.70 -23.65
CA SER A 174 14.12 -9.05 -23.42
C SER A 174 12.99 -10.02 -23.13
N ASN A 175 13.20 -11.29 -23.45
CA ASN A 175 12.21 -12.37 -23.33
C ASN A 175 10.93 -12.13 -24.17
N GLU A 176 10.00 -13.05 -24.07
CA GLU A 176 8.72 -13.06 -24.78
C GLU A 176 7.60 -13.57 -23.85
N GLY A 177 6.35 -13.48 -24.32
CA GLY A 177 5.17 -13.85 -23.53
C GLY A 177 5.12 -13.11 -22.20
N CYS A 178 4.57 -13.73 -21.16
CA CYS A 178 4.38 -13.08 -19.85
C CYS A 178 5.69 -12.59 -19.20
N ASN A 179 6.83 -13.11 -19.65
CA ASN A 179 8.15 -12.71 -19.21
C ASN A 179 8.77 -11.56 -20.01
N ARG A 180 8.08 -11.07 -21.04
CA ARG A 180 8.55 -9.97 -21.90
C ARG A 180 8.77 -8.73 -21.05
N LEU A 181 10.04 -8.46 -20.81
CA LEU A 181 10.52 -7.42 -19.92
C LEU A 181 11.06 -6.28 -20.77
N GLU A 182 10.53 -5.09 -20.57
CA GLU A 182 11.05 -3.88 -21.21
C GLU A 182 11.73 -3.00 -20.18
N SER A 183 12.89 -2.46 -20.54
CA SER A 183 13.50 -1.33 -19.85
C SER A 183 13.15 -0.04 -20.59
N LYS A 184 12.77 0.96 -19.83
CA LYS A 184 12.26 2.24 -20.31
C LYS A 184 12.88 3.38 -19.51
N THR A 185 13.12 4.51 -20.18
CA THR A 185 13.62 5.73 -19.54
C THR A 185 12.78 6.94 -19.95
N TYR A 186 12.48 7.80 -18.98
CA TYR A 186 11.92 9.13 -19.20
C TYR A 186 12.83 10.15 -18.51
N THR A 187 13.04 11.31 -19.12
CA THR A 187 13.81 12.39 -18.51
C THR A 187 13.18 13.74 -18.84
N ASN A 188 13.18 14.66 -17.87
CA ASN A 188 12.82 16.05 -18.09
C ASN A 188 13.91 16.97 -17.52
N ARG A 189 13.57 18.23 -17.19
CA ARG A 189 14.55 19.18 -16.63
C ARG A 189 15.00 18.83 -15.21
N GLN A 190 14.14 18.20 -14.41
CA GLN A 190 14.36 17.98 -12.98
C GLN A 190 14.72 16.52 -12.67
N ILE A 191 14.08 15.56 -13.34
CA ILE A 191 14.16 14.16 -12.97
C ILE A 191 14.47 13.25 -14.15
N THR A 192 15.05 12.10 -13.82
CA THR A 192 15.14 10.94 -14.70
C THR A 192 14.43 9.78 -14.02
N MET A 193 13.55 9.13 -14.76
CA MET A 193 12.84 7.93 -14.34
C MET A 193 13.36 6.72 -15.11
N HIS A 194 13.58 5.61 -14.42
CA HIS A 194 13.86 4.32 -15.03
C HIS A 194 12.80 3.33 -14.61
N LEU A 195 12.22 2.65 -15.60
CA LEU A 195 11.20 1.64 -15.42
C LEU A 195 11.67 0.34 -16.08
N THR A 196 11.64 -0.75 -15.33
CA THR A 196 11.67 -2.10 -15.89
C THR A 196 10.33 -2.74 -15.60
N TRP A 197 9.62 -3.24 -16.60
CA TRP A 197 8.25 -3.70 -16.43
C TRP A 197 7.92 -4.90 -17.32
N PHE A 198 7.09 -5.81 -16.81
CA PHE A 198 6.55 -6.95 -17.54
C PHE A 198 5.39 -6.45 -18.39
N SER A 199 5.67 -6.27 -19.68
CA SER A 199 4.74 -5.62 -20.63
C SER A 199 3.43 -6.39 -20.83
N GLU A 200 3.50 -7.72 -20.98
CA GLU A 200 2.30 -8.54 -21.17
C GLU A 200 1.44 -8.61 -19.90
N LEU A 201 2.06 -8.60 -18.72
CA LEU A 201 1.35 -8.56 -17.44
C LEU A 201 0.95 -7.14 -17.02
N ARG A 202 1.50 -6.12 -17.68
CA ARG A 202 1.41 -4.71 -17.30
C ARG A 202 1.78 -4.51 -15.83
N ILE A 203 2.93 -5.03 -15.40
CA ILE A 203 3.37 -5.02 -14.00
C ILE A 203 4.75 -4.39 -13.90
N VAL A 204 4.94 -3.51 -12.92
CA VAL A 204 6.25 -2.93 -12.61
C VAL A 204 7.15 -4.04 -12.05
N ASN A 205 8.34 -4.21 -12.59
CA ASN A 205 9.37 -5.04 -11.97
C ASN A 205 10.24 -4.16 -11.06
N THR A 206 10.78 -3.07 -11.62
CA THR A 206 11.48 -2.04 -10.87
C THR A 206 11.14 -0.67 -11.40
N PHE A 207 11.05 0.31 -10.52
CA PHE A 207 10.88 1.71 -10.88
C PHE A 207 11.80 2.58 -10.04
N SER A 208 12.35 3.64 -10.60
CA SER A 208 13.15 4.59 -9.83
C SER A 208 13.03 6.00 -10.39
N ILE A 209 13.00 6.98 -9.49
CA ILE A 209 13.05 8.40 -9.80
C ILE A 209 14.36 8.94 -9.24
N LYS A 210 15.13 9.64 -10.07
CA LYS A 210 16.36 10.31 -9.68
C LYS A 210 16.26 11.80 -9.98
N ASP A 211 16.72 12.61 -9.05
CA ASP A 211 16.97 14.02 -9.28
C ASP A 211 18.18 14.18 -10.23
N LYS A 212 18.05 14.99 -11.27
CA LYS A 212 19.09 15.17 -12.29
C LYS A 212 20.24 16.04 -11.80
N GLN A 213 19.99 16.97 -10.89
CA GLN A 213 21.00 17.92 -10.45
C GLN A 213 21.99 17.25 -9.49
N SER A 214 21.46 16.52 -8.52
CA SER A 214 22.23 15.83 -7.47
C SER A 214 22.56 14.37 -7.82
N GLY A 215 21.84 13.76 -8.75
CA GLY A 215 21.91 12.33 -9.01
C GLY A 215 21.26 11.46 -7.92
N ALA A 216 20.68 12.08 -6.89
CA ALA A 216 20.07 11.38 -5.76
C ALA A 216 18.83 10.60 -6.21
N THR A 217 18.67 9.38 -5.69
CA THR A 217 17.42 8.62 -5.85
C THR A 217 16.39 9.20 -4.90
N LEU A 218 15.23 9.60 -5.44
CA LEU A 218 14.10 10.17 -4.72
C LEU A 218 13.10 9.09 -4.32
N GLU A 219 12.92 8.10 -5.18
CA GLU A 219 11.99 6.99 -4.96
C GLU A 219 12.46 5.74 -5.70
N SER A 220 12.25 4.57 -5.11
CA SER A 220 12.54 3.28 -5.75
C SER A 220 11.48 2.23 -5.40
N TRP A 221 11.03 1.48 -6.39
CA TRP A 221 10.05 0.42 -6.25
C TRP A 221 10.68 -0.90 -6.71
N SER A 222 10.41 -1.96 -5.97
CA SER A 222 10.88 -3.32 -6.27
C SER A 222 9.73 -4.31 -6.10
N LEU A 223 9.46 -5.07 -7.16
CA LEU A 223 8.57 -6.22 -7.09
C LEU A 223 9.22 -7.31 -6.23
N GLN A 224 8.55 -7.70 -5.16
CA GLN A 224 8.99 -8.72 -4.21
C GLN A 224 8.49 -10.09 -4.61
N SER A 225 7.20 -10.18 -4.96
CA SER A 225 6.55 -11.41 -5.35
C SER A 225 5.43 -11.15 -6.35
N ILE A 226 5.08 -12.17 -7.13
CA ILE A 226 3.93 -12.17 -8.03
C ILE A 226 3.31 -13.56 -8.05
N GLN A 227 1.98 -13.60 -7.97
CA GLN A 227 1.16 -14.81 -8.09
C GLN A 227 0.13 -14.57 -9.18
N LEU A 228 0.17 -15.38 -10.24
CA LEU A 228 -0.81 -15.34 -11.31
C LEU A 228 -1.94 -16.31 -10.99
N SER A 229 -3.17 -15.88 -11.26
CA SER A 229 -4.36 -16.69 -11.07
C SER A 229 -4.50 -17.29 -9.66
N SER A 230 -4.09 -16.53 -8.63
CA SER A 230 -4.06 -16.98 -7.24
C SER A 230 -5.45 -17.25 -6.69
N ASP A 231 -5.62 -18.39 -6.01
CA ASP A 231 -6.86 -18.77 -5.32
C ASP A 231 -7.20 -17.84 -4.15
N GLN A 232 -6.25 -17.00 -3.72
CA GLN A 232 -6.44 -16.00 -2.65
C GLN A 232 -7.17 -14.74 -3.12
N ILE A 233 -7.29 -14.50 -4.43
CA ILE A 233 -7.93 -13.29 -4.96
C ILE A 233 -9.41 -13.24 -4.59
N THR A 234 -10.16 -14.34 -4.78
CA THR A 234 -11.58 -14.37 -4.43
C THR A 234 -11.82 -14.20 -2.92
N PRO A 235 -11.15 -14.93 -2.01
CA PRO A 235 -11.23 -14.68 -0.57
C PRO A 235 -10.86 -13.25 -0.15
N PHE A 236 -9.85 -12.65 -0.79
CA PHE A 236 -9.40 -11.28 -0.50
C PHE A 236 -10.53 -10.26 -0.69
N PHE A 237 -11.22 -10.30 -1.83
CA PHE A 237 -12.32 -9.39 -2.12
C PHE A 237 -13.58 -9.75 -1.32
N LYS A 238 -13.93 -11.04 -1.25
CA LYS A 238 -15.11 -11.52 -0.50
C LYS A 238 -15.11 -11.05 0.96
N THR A 239 -13.95 -11.08 1.61
CA THR A 239 -13.81 -10.61 3.00
C THR A 239 -14.18 -9.13 3.13
N ARG A 240 -13.70 -8.29 2.21
CA ARG A 240 -13.89 -6.83 2.24
C ARG A 240 -15.26 -6.40 1.78
N HIS A 241 -15.84 -7.09 0.81
CA HIS A 241 -17.25 -6.89 0.43
C HIS A 241 -18.22 -7.21 1.57
N GLY A 242 -17.77 -7.95 2.59
CA GLY A 242 -18.54 -8.20 3.82
C GLY A 242 -18.39 -7.12 4.91
N TYR A 243 -17.58 -6.07 4.71
CA TYR A 243 -17.41 -5.00 5.68
C TYR A 243 -18.65 -4.12 5.78
N LEU A 244 -18.85 -3.51 6.95
CA LEU A 244 -19.91 -2.53 7.12
C LEU A 244 -19.52 -1.24 6.38
N ALA A 245 -20.18 -1.05 5.23
CA ALA A 245 -19.97 0.09 4.34
C ALA A 245 -20.85 1.28 4.72
N THR A 246 -20.29 2.48 4.55
CA THR A 246 -20.97 3.76 4.70
C THR A 246 -20.74 4.56 3.41
N ASP A 247 -21.79 5.14 2.84
CA ASP A 247 -21.65 6.06 1.71
C ASP A 247 -20.88 7.30 2.17
N PHE A 248 -19.92 7.77 1.38
CA PHE A 248 -19.15 8.96 1.67
C PHE A 248 -20.04 10.18 2.00
N ALA A 249 -21.17 10.32 1.31
CA ALA A 249 -22.13 11.40 1.57
C ALA A 249 -22.77 11.33 2.97
N ASP A 250 -22.88 10.13 3.57
CA ASP A 250 -23.60 9.88 4.83
C ASP A 250 -22.71 10.00 6.07
N ILE A 251 -21.39 10.08 5.93
CA ILE A 251 -20.48 10.08 7.08
C ILE A 251 -20.70 11.30 7.99
N GLY A 252 -21.16 12.41 7.43
CA GLY A 252 -21.47 13.64 8.17
C GLY A 252 -22.78 13.61 8.95
N ASP A 253 -23.68 12.67 8.66
CA ASP A 253 -25.04 12.63 9.22
C ASP A 253 -25.14 11.72 10.45
N ASP A 254 -24.27 10.70 10.55
CA ASP A 254 -24.23 9.77 11.69
C ASP A 254 -23.10 10.09 12.67
N HIS A 255 -23.42 10.91 13.67
CA HIS A 255 -22.54 11.23 14.79
C HIS A 255 -22.61 10.23 15.95
N THR A 256 -23.40 9.15 15.82
CA THR A 256 -23.53 8.13 16.87
C THR A 256 -22.55 6.99 16.70
N ASP A 257 -22.01 6.80 15.49
CA ASP A 257 -20.97 5.84 15.21
C ASP A 257 -19.58 6.35 15.63
N PRO A 258 -18.90 5.70 16.60
CA PRO A 258 -17.57 6.10 17.04
C PRO A 258 -16.51 6.03 15.95
N PHE A 259 -16.64 5.13 14.98
CA PHE A 259 -15.70 5.01 13.86
C PHE A 259 -15.78 6.25 12.96
N LEU A 260 -16.99 6.64 12.55
CA LEU A 260 -17.22 7.82 11.72
C LEU A 260 -16.84 9.10 12.47
N THR A 261 -17.17 9.17 13.76
CA THR A 261 -16.79 10.29 14.62
C THR A 261 -15.27 10.43 14.73
N ASN A 262 -14.53 9.33 14.88
CA ASN A 262 -13.07 9.37 14.89
C ASN A 262 -12.49 9.77 13.52
N MET A 263 -13.08 9.31 12.43
CA MET A 263 -12.68 9.69 11.06
C MET A 263 -12.88 11.19 10.81
N MET A 264 -13.99 11.76 11.28
CA MET A 264 -14.27 13.21 11.26
C MET A 264 -13.30 14.00 12.12
N ASN A 265 -13.05 13.56 13.37
CA ASN A 265 -12.16 14.25 14.31
C ASN A 265 -10.70 14.27 13.85
N LEU A 266 -10.29 13.27 13.07
CA LEU A 266 -8.97 13.19 12.44
C LEU A 266 -8.89 14.03 11.16
N GLY A 267 -9.95 14.76 10.79
CA GLY A 267 -9.96 15.67 9.64
C GLY A 267 -10.14 14.97 8.29
N PHE A 268 -10.71 13.75 8.26
CA PHE A 268 -10.91 12.99 7.02
C PHE A 268 -9.64 12.92 6.18
N ILE A 269 -8.76 12.02 6.58
CA ILE A 269 -7.45 11.88 5.96
C ILE A 269 -7.61 10.96 4.74
N GLU A 270 -8.15 11.52 3.67
CA GLU A 270 -8.19 10.86 2.39
C GLU A 270 -6.95 11.16 1.57
N PHE A 271 -5.87 10.51 2.00
CA PHE A 271 -4.69 10.45 1.19
C PHE A 271 -4.47 8.98 0.88
N GLY A 272 -4.39 8.66 -0.41
CA GLY A 272 -4.00 7.34 -0.85
C GLY A 272 -2.69 6.97 -0.16
N ALA A 273 -2.51 5.69 0.19
CA ALA A 273 -1.45 5.28 1.12
C ALA A 273 -0.01 5.31 0.56
N SER A 274 0.23 6.23 -0.37
CA SER A 274 1.55 6.76 -0.72
C SER A 274 2.02 7.92 0.18
N GLY A 275 1.23 8.40 1.15
CA GLY A 275 1.62 9.42 2.14
C GLY A 275 1.30 8.99 3.58
N PHE A 276 2.19 9.29 4.53
CA PHE A 276 2.16 8.79 5.91
C PHE A 276 1.38 9.72 6.83
N TYR A 277 0.53 9.22 7.75
CA TYR A 277 -0.19 10.06 8.72
C TYR A 277 0.16 9.73 10.17
N ASP A 278 0.15 10.73 11.07
CA ASP A 278 0.37 10.56 12.50
C ASP A 278 -0.93 10.35 13.29
N THR A 279 -0.79 10.16 14.62
CA THR A 279 -1.89 9.87 15.56
C THR A 279 -2.86 11.04 15.78
N GLN A 280 -2.59 12.22 15.19
CA GLN A 280 -3.44 13.41 15.12
C GLN A 280 -4.00 13.60 13.70
N GLY A 281 -3.65 12.70 12.79
CA GLY A 281 -4.10 12.72 11.44
C GLY A 281 -3.23 13.47 10.44
N ASN A 282 -1.98 13.78 10.78
CA ASN A 282 -1.14 14.66 9.94
C ASN A 282 -0.21 13.88 9.04
N ALA A 283 -0.08 14.33 7.79
CA ALA A 283 0.92 13.79 6.87
C ALA A 283 2.34 13.98 7.45
N MET A 284 3.10 12.92 7.73
CA MET A 284 4.54 12.99 8.04
C MET A 284 5.34 12.96 6.71
N THR A 285 6.23 13.89 6.34
CA THR A 285 6.15 15.36 6.33
C THR A 285 6.41 15.81 4.88
N ASP A 286 5.72 16.86 4.46
CA ASP A 286 6.06 17.58 3.23
C ASP A 286 7.06 18.68 3.60
N ASN A 287 8.24 18.67 2.97
CA ASN A 287 9.16 19.79 3.08
C ASN A 287 9.81 20.05 1.72
N LYS A 288 9.00 20.49 0.76
CA LYS A 288 9.11 21.79 0.06
C LYS A 288 8.17 21.84 -1.13
N GLY A 289 7.34 22.88 -1.17
CA GLY A 289 6.28 23.03 -2.14
C GLY A 289 6.73 23.08 -3.59
N HIS A 290 5.84 22.62 -4.46
CA HIS A 290 5.77 23.06 -5.84
C HIS A 290 4.31 23.31 -6.19
N ALA A 291 3.96 24.59 -6.26
CA ALA A 291 2.88 25.04 -7.11
C ALA A 291 3.23 24.67 -8.56
N HIS A 292 2.33 23.97 -9.24
CA HIS A 292 1.99 24.13 -10.65
C HIS A 292 0.66 23.44 -10.93
#